data_AF-A0A9Q0LBY3-F1
#
_entry.id   AF-A0A9Q0LBY3-F1
#
_cell.length_a   1.000
_cell.length_b   1.000
_cell.length_c   1.000
_cell.angle_alpha   90.00
_cell.angle_beta   90.00
_cell.angle_gamma   90.00
#
_symmetry.space_group_name_H-M   'P 1'
#
loop_
_entity.id
_entity.type
_entity.pdbx_description
1 polymer ?
#
loop_
_entity_poly.entity_id
_entity_poly.type
_entity_poly.pdbx_seq_one_letter_code
_entity_poly.pdbx_strand_id
1 'polypeptide(L)'
;MSEQISTQTDEWDSIHTDQEKQKTETEIEMKEITSTDSQPLLVKRQEIRPTPRNRVRVAKEIANAQTKDNFLGPTQLGYMGLSFGSFVVAVLNLGLWSENIQSLYWFVLIPAILVLLAAILSYLLHNNLEASIFFVLSVFLFAVSSTWVVDLWDNLNPLPPGKMRLLASFFVTLFIFLVFFTFFTLQMAQMIFWLFFSLSLAMFFLIFRIIYSANNILVGVPLIMTTCLSVYLSVSLTLNNLVGKQVLPLGNPLYNWSNFNLHLTN
;
A
#
# COMPACT_ATOMS: atom_id res chain seq x y z
N MET A 1 -43.96 -19.48 -42.75
CA MET A 1 -42.91 -18.60 -42.18
C MET A 1 -43.46 -17.18 -41.92
N SER A 2 -44.72 -17.08 -41.47
CA SER A 2 -45.42 -15.82 -41.16
C SER A 2 -46.13 -15.86 -39.80
N GLU A 3 -46.04 -16.98 -39.08
CA GLU A 3 -46.78 -17.23 -37.84
C GLU A 3 -45.87 -17.21 -36.58
N GLN A 4 -44.54 -17.15 -36.77
CA GLN A 4 -43.57 -17.00 -35.67
C GLN A 4 -43.12 -15.55 -35.44
N ILE A 5 -43.51 -14.61 -36.30
CA ILE A 5 -43.16 -13.19 -36.14
C ILE A 5 -44.23 -12.45 -35.32
N SER A 6 -45.50 -12.87 -35.35
CA SER A 6 -46.58 -12.20 -34.60
C SER A 6 -46.53 -12.48 -33.10
N THR A 7 -46.07 -13.66 -32.67
CA THR A 7 -45.97 -13.99 -31.25
C THR A 7 -44.85 -13.26 -30.52
N GLN A 8 -43.82 -12.80 -31.24
CA GLN A 8 -42.70 -12.08 -30.63
C GLN A 8 -43.02 -10.60 -30.43
N THR A 9 -43.84 -9.98 -31.28
CA THR A 9 -44.28 -8.58 -31.11
C THR A 9 -45.24 -8.40 -29.94
N ASP A 10 -46.11 -9.39 -29.68
CA ASP A 10 -47.07 -9.32 -28.58
C ASP A 10 -46.40 -9.41 -27.19
N GLU A 11 -45.26 -10.10 -27.10
CA GLU A 11 -44.50 -10.24 -25.85
C GLU A 11 -43.75 -8.94 -25.48
N TRP A 12 -43.21 -8.20 -26.46
CA TRP A 12 -42.54 -6.91 -26.23
C TRP A 12 -43.49 -5.78 -25.81
N ASP A 13 -44.72 -5.76 -26.32
CA ASP A 13 -45.72 -4.74 -25.94
C ASP A 13 -46.27 -4.96 -24.52
N SER A 14 -46.36 -6.23 -24.08
CA SER A 14 -46.78 -6.55 -22.71
C SER A 14 -45.80 -6.06 -21.64
N ILE A 15 -44.49 -6.19 -21.89
CA ILE A 15 -43.41 -5.75 -20.98
C ILE A 15 -43.36 -4.23 -20.85
N HIS A 16 -43.63 -3.48 -21.93
CA HIS A 16 -43.66 -2.02 -21.88
C HIS A 16 -44.90 -1.48 -21.13
N THR A 17 -46.04 -2.16 -21.24
CA THR A 17 -47.27 -1.75 -20.56
C THR A 17 -47.20 -1.94 -19.04
N ASP A 18 -46.53 -3.00 -18.58
CA ASP A 18 -46.34 -3.27 -17.14
C ASP A 18 -45.34 -2.31 -16.47
N GLN A 19 -44.29 -1.88 -17.20
CA GLN A 19 -43.34 -0.87 -16.74
C GLN A 19 -44.01 0.50 -16.56
N GLU A 20 -44.95 0.87 -17.43
CA GLU A 20 -45.65 2.15 -17.35
C GLU A 20 -46.68 2.18 -16.20
N LYS A 21 -47.37 1.05 -15.93
CA LYS A 21 -48.23 0.90 -14.75
C LYS A 21 -47.46 1.02 -13.43
N GLN A 22 -46.32 0.35 -13.30
CA GLN A 22 -45.49 0.45 -12.09
C GLN A 22 -44.95 1.86 -11.84
N LYS A 23 -44.63 2.59 -12.91
CA LYS A 23 -44.16 3.99 -12.83
C LYS A 23 -45.29 4.95 -12.43
N THR A 24 -46.52 4.66 -12.84
CA THR A 24 -47.70 5.46 -12.47
C THR A 24 -48.11 5.19 -11.02
N GLU A 25 -48.03 3.94 -10.54
CA GLU A 25 -48.33 3.59 -9.14
C GLU A 25 -47.31 4.20 -8.16
N THR A 26 -46.02 4.25 -8.51
CA THR A 26 -45.00 4.94 -7.69
C THR A 26 -45.12 6.47 -7.70
N GLU A 27 -45.63 7.08 -8.77
CA GLU A 27 -45.94 8.52 -8.79
C GLU A 27 -47.21 8.88 -8.00
N ILE A 28 -48.19 7.97 -7.92
CA ILE A 28 -49.40 8.17 -7.10
C ILE A 28 -49.04 8.03 -5.62
N GLU A 29 -48.21 7.05 -5.25
CA GLU A 29 -47.74 6.87 -3.86
C GLU A 29 -46.85 8.04 -3.38
N MET A 30 -46.04 8.62 -4.27
CA MET A 30 -45.28 9.84 -3.94
C MET A 30 -46.13 11.11 -3.85
N LYS A 31 -47.28 11.18 -4.53
CA LYS A 31 -48.20 12.32 -4.39
C LYS A 31 -49.07 12.21 -3.14
N GLU A 32 -49.40 11.00 -2.69
CA GLU A 32 -50.24 10.79 -1.51
C GLU A 32 -49.50 11.07 -0.18
N ILE A 33 -48.17 10.98 -0.16
CA ILE A 33 -47.33 11.40 0.99
C ILE A 33 -47.21 12.94 1.09
N THR A 34 -47.65 13.69 0.08
CA THR A 34 -47.47 15.16 0.01
C THR A 34 -48.76 15.97 0.21
N SER A 35 -49.85 15.36 0.69
CA SER A 35 -51.07 16.12 1.01
C SER A 35 -51.92 15.48 2.11
N THR A 36 -51.56 15.65 3.39
CA THR A 36 -52.54 15.76 4.47
C THR A 36 -51.94 16.50 5.67
N ASP A 37 -52.32 17.77 5.76
CA ASP A 37 -52.57 18.58 6.95
C ASP A 37 -51.64 18.51 8.19
N SER A 38 -50.88 19.59 8.40
CA SER A 38 -50.66 20.20 9.71
C SER A 38 -50.18 21.65 9.54
N GLN A 39 -50.99 22.58 10.06
CA GLN A 39 -50.85 24.04 10.05
C GLN A 39 -49.47 24.59 10.51
N PRO A 40 -49.13 25.85 10.16
CA PRO A 40 -47.81 26.40 10.40
C PRO A 40 -47.65 26.84 11.85
N LEU A 41 -47.04 25.99 12.69
CA LEU A 41 -46.39 26.49 13.91
C LEU A 41 -45.09 27.17 13.48
N LEU A 42 -45.08 28.50 13.60
CA LEU A 42 -43.92 29.38 13.55
C LEU A 42 -42.86 28.92 14.57
N VAL A 43 -42.11 27.87 14.24
CA VAL A 43 -40.81 27.63 14.83
C VAL A 43 -39.90 28.65 14.17
N LYS A 44 -39.71 29.74 14.89
CA LYS A 44 -38.67 30.76 14.70
C LYS A 44 -37.37 30.04 14.35
N ARG A 45 -37.12 29.86 13.05
CA ARG A 45 -35.85 29.37 12.51
C ARG A 45 -34.86 30.47 12.84
N GLN A 46 -34.25 30.39 14.02
CA GLN A 46 -33.04 31.13 14.30
C GLN A 46 -32.07 30.68 13.20
N GLU A 47 -31.89 31.53 12.19
CA GLU A 47 -30.70 31.53 11.38
C GLU A 47 -29.54 31.79 12.34
N ILE A 48 -29.06 30.73 12.99
CA ILE A 48 -27.72 30.72 13.53
C ILE A 48 -26.85 30.67 12.28
N ARG A 49 -26.59 31.85 11.69
CA ARG A 49 -25.52 32.00 10.72
C ARG A 49 -24.28 31.43 11.40
N PRO A 50 -23.70 30.33 10.91
CA PRO A 50 -22.51 29.79 11.53
C PRO A 50 -21.47 30.90 11.45
N THR A 51 -20.99 31.35 12.61
CA THR A 51 -19.87 32.28 12.70
C THR A 51 -18.73 31.73 11.85
N PRO A 52 -17.88 32.57 11.25
CA PRO A 52 -16.80 32.13 10.35
C PRO A 52 -15.94 30.99 10.96
N ARG A 53 -15.83 30.95 12.29
CA ARG A 53 -15.18 29.89 13.07
C ARG A 53 -15.83 28.50 12.93
N ASN A 54 -17.17 28.43 12.89
CA ASN A 54 -17.90 27.17 12.72
C ASN A 54 -17.90 26.68 11.27
N ARG A 55 -17.81 27.58 10.28
CA ARG A 55 -17.68 27.17 8.87
C ARG A 55 -16.37 26.43 8.61
N VAL A 56 -15.27 26.90 9.21
CA VAL A 56 -13.97 26.21 9.11
C VAL A 56 -14.02 24.86 9.83
N ARG A 57 -14.70 24.77 10.97
CA ARG A 57 -14.87 23.51 11.70
C ARG A 57 -15.72 22.50 10.94
N VAL A 58 -16.85 22.93 10.39
CA VAL A 58 -17.73 22.09 9.57
C VAL A 58 -17.07 21.72 8.24
N ALA A 59 -16.34 22.63 7.59
CA ALA A 59 -15.56 22.30 6.40
C ALA A 59 -14.43 21.31 6.70
N LYS A 60 -13.78 21.43 7.87
CA LYS A 60 -12.77 20.47 8.34
C LYS A 60 -13.40 19.13 8.70
N GLU A 61 -14.59 19.11 9.29
CA GLU A 61 -15.35 17.89 9.59
C GLU A 61 -15.86 17.22 8.31
N ILE A 62 -16.28 17.98 7.30
CA ILE A 62 -16.69 17.45 5.98
C ILE A 62 -15.47 16.97 5.19
N ALA A 63 -14.34 17.69 5.20
CA ALA A 63 -13.09 17.22 4.60
C ALA A 63 -12.56 15.95 5.27
N ASN A 64 -12.68 15.85 6.60
CA ASN A 64 -12.33 14.66 7.37
C ASN A 64 -13.35 13.51 7.21
N ALA A 65 -14.60 13.82 6.85
CA ALA A 65 -15.61 12.82 6.53
C ALA A 65 -15.46 12.31 5.08
N GLN A 66 -15.04 13.16 4.14
CA GLN A 66 -14.73 12.78 2.75
C GLN A 66 -13.45 11.95 2.63
N THR A 67 -12.52 12.02 3.58
CA THR A 67 -11.38 11.08 3.65
C THR A 67 -11.74 9.74 4.30
N LYS A 68 -12.98 9.60 4.80
CA LYS A 68 -13.48 8.39 5.45
C LYS A 68 -14.25 7.47 4.49
N ASP A 69 -14.08 7.63 3.19
CA ASP A 69 -14.51 6.63 2.21
C ASP A 69 -13.48 5.50 2.20
N ASN A 70 -13.62 4.54 3.12
CA ASN A 70 -13.17 3.14 3.11
C ASN A 70 -11.92 2.74 2.28
N PHE A 71 -10.95 3.63 2.11
CA PHE A 71 -9.75 3.34 1.37
C PHE A 71 -8.79 2.64 2.31
N LEU A 72 -8.59 1.34 2.10
CA LEU A 72 -7.57 0.59 2.82
C LEU A 72 -6.23 1.31 2.59
N GLY A 73 -5.49 1.57 3.67
CA GLY A 73 -4.25 2.33 3.58
C GLY A 73 -3.30 1.75 2.53
N PRO A 74 -2.55 2.58 1.79
CA PRO A 74 -1.59 2.10 0.80
C PRO A 74 -0.41 1.39 1.45
N THR A 75 -0.16 1.67 2.73
CA THR A 75 0.94 1.13 3.52
C THR A 75 0.89 -0.39 3.63
N GLN A 76 -0.31 -0.97 3.76
CA GLN A 76 -0.53 -2.42 3.82
C GLN A 76 -0.07 -3.11 2.55
N LEU A 77 -0.37 -2.50 1.39
CA LEU A 77 0.02 -3.00 0.08
C LEU A 77 1.55 -2.96 -0.08
N GLY A 78 2.19 -1.89 0.40
CA GLY A 78 3.65 -1.73 0.36
C GLY A 78 4.38 -2.82 1.14
N TYR A 79 3.94 -3.08 2.38
CA TYR A 79 4.51 -4.18 3.18
C TYR A 79 4.20 -5.56 2.59
N MET A 80 3.02 -5.77 1.98
CA MET A 80 2.72 -7.04 1.31
C MET A 80 3.65 -7.29 0.12
N GLY A 81 3.89 -6.25 -0.71
CA GLY A 81 4.85 -6.32 -1.80
C GLY A 81 6.27 -6.60 -1.30
N LEU A 82 6.72 -5.89 -0.27
CA LEU A 82 8.04 -6.12 0.34
C LEU A 82 8.18 -7.55 0.87
N SER A 83 7.14 -8.11 1.48
CA SER A 83 7.12 -9.49 1.95
C SER A 83 7.36 -10.48 0.81
N PHE A 84 6.58 -10.40 -0.27
CA PHE A 84 6.72 -11.33 -1.39
C PHE A 84 8.09 -11.22 -2.06
N GLY A 85 8.58 -10.00 -2.31
CA GLY A 85 9.91 -9.79 -2.88
C GLY A 85 11.02 -10.35 -1.99
N SER A 86 10.92 -10.11 -0.68
CA SER A 86 11.91 -10.60 0.29
C SER A 86 11.89 -12.12 0.42
N PHE A 87 10.70 -12.73 0.41
CA PHE A 87 10.53 -14.17 0.51
C PHE A 87 11.18 -14.89 -0.68
N VAL A 88 10.90 -14.43 -1.90
CA VAL A 88 11.47 -15.01 -3.13
C VAL A 88 12.99 -14.95 -3.07
N VAL A 89 13.55 -13.78 -2.75
CA VAL A 89 15.01 -13.60 -2.64
C VAL A 89 15.59 -14.45 -1.50
N ALA A 90 14.88 -14.61 -0.38
CA ALA A 90 15.33 -15.44 0.74
C ALA A 90 15.43 -16.92 0.37
N VAL A 91 14.39 -17.48 -0.26
CA VAL A 91 14.30 -18.89 -0.65
C VAL A 91 15.45 -19.25 -1.60
N LEU A 92 15.82 -18.34 -2.49
CA LEU A 92 16.94 -18.50 -3.41
C LEU A 92 18.30 -18.45 -2.70
N ASN A 93 18.50 -17.49 -1.80
CA ASN A 93 19.74 -17.40 -1.03
C ASN A 93 19.92 -18.56 -0.05
N LEU A 94 18.82 -19.20 0.39
CA LEU A 94 18.85 -20.41 1.21
C LEU A 94 19.09 -21.69 0.38
N GLY A 95 19.11 -21.61 -0.95
CA GLY A 95 19.29 -22.77 -1.83
C GLY A 95 18.13 -23.75 -1.80
N LEU A 96 16.94 -23.31 -1.35
CA LEU A 96 15.76 -24.17 -1.26
C LEU A 96 15.19 -24.49 -2.65
N TRP A 97 15.26 -23.54 -3.58
CA TRP A 97 14.79 -23.69 -4.96
C TRP A 97 15.93 -23.47 -5.95
N SER A 98 15.92 -24.20 -7.07
CA SER A 98 16.87 -24.02 -8.17
C SER A 98 16.59 -22.73 -8.92
N GLU A 99 17.65 -22.01 -9.30
CA GLU A 99 17.60 -20.75 -10.04
C GLU A 99 17.11 -20.95 -11.49
N ASN A 100 15.80 -21.17 -11.69
CA ASN A 100 15.24 -21.11 -13.02
C ASN A 100 15.04 -19.64 -13.40
N ILE A 101 16.09 -19.04 -13.96
CA ILE A 101 16.32 -17.58 -14.10
C ILE A 101 15.13 -16.84 -14.71
N GLN A 102 14.40 -17.48 -15.64
CA GLN A 102 13.29 -16.86 -16.35
C GLN A 102 12.04 -16.63 -15.49
N SER A 103 11.73 -17.53 -14.55
CA SER A 103 10.58 -17.35 -13.65
C SER A 103 10.89 -16.36 -12.52
N LEU A 104 12.17 -16.31 -12.16
CA LEU A 104 12.74 -15.59 -11.03
C LEU A 104 12.65 -14.06 -11.22
N TYR A 105 12.80 -13.59 -12.46
CA TYR A 105 12.53 -12.21 -12.85
C TYR A 105 11.11 -11.76 -12.48
N TRP A 106 10.09 -12.51 -12.94
CA TRP A 106 8.69 -12.16 -12.71
C TRP A 106 8.32 -12.18 -11.22
N PHE A 107 8.91 -13.10 -10.46
CA PHE A 107 8.63 -13.22 -9.03
C PHE A 107 9.15 -12.05 -8.19
N VAL A 108 10.11 -11.26 -8.67
CA VAL A 108 10.57 -10.04 -7.98
C VAL A 108 10.03 -8.77 -8.62
N LEU A 109 9.79 -8.78 -9.94
CA LEU A 109 9.19 -7.66 -10.66
C LEU A 109 7.78 -7.34 -10.16
N ILE A 110 6.94 -8.36 -9.96
CA ILE A 110 5.56 -8.18 -9.48
C ILE A 110 5.56 -7.50 -8.10
N PRO A 111 6.28 -8.00 -7.07
CA PRO A 111 6.49 -7.28 -5.82
C PRO A 111 6.97 -5.84 -5.98
N ALA A 112 7.93 -5.57 -6.88
CA ALA A 112 8.43 -4.22 -7.11
C ALA A 112 7.32 -3.26 -7.54
N ILE A 113 6.41 -3.72 -8.41
CA ILE A 113 5.25 -2.96 -8.88
C ILE A 113 4.26 -2.71 -7.74
N LEU A 114 3.99 -3.69 -6.87
CA LEU A 114 3.10 -3.50 -5.71
C LEU A 114 3.66 -2.42 -4.76
N VAL A 115 4.96 -2.47 -4.47
CA VAL A 115 5.62 -1.47 -3.63
C VAL A 115 5.61 -0.08 -4.31
N LEU A 116 5.81 -0.03 -5.63
CA LEU A 116 5.72 1.23 -6.39
C LEU A 116 4.33 1.85 -6.29
N LEU A 117 3.30 1.02 -6.48
CA LEU A 117 1.91 1.44 -6.40
C LEU A 117 1.61 1.98 -5.00
N ALA A 118 2.03 1.26 -3.96
CA ALA A 118 1.92 1.75 -2.58
C ALA A 118 2.63 3.09 -2.36
N ALA A 119 3.80 3.31 -2.95
CA ALA A 119 4.51 4.58 -2.88
C ALA A 119 3.72 5.73 -3.52
N ILE A 120 3.20 5.50 -4.73
CA ILE A 120 2.39 6.48 -5.46
C ILE A 120 1.15 6.83 -4.63
N LEU A 121 0.38 5.84 -4.18
CA LEU A 121 -0.80 6.11 -3.37
C LEU A 121 -0.48 6.78 -2.02
N SER A 122 0.69 6.51 -1.44
CA SER A 122 1.14 7.18 -0.22
C SER A 122 1.43 8.67 -0.45
N TYR A 123 1.94 9.05 -1.63
CA TYR A 123 2.06 10.47 -2.01
C TYR A 123 0.69 11.14 -2.18
N LEU A 124 -0.28 10.44 -2.77
CA LEU A 124 -1.65 10.95 -2.91
C LEU A 124 -2.33 11.18 -1.54
N LEU A 125 -1.98 10.39 -0.54
CA LEU A 125 -2.51 10.48 0.83
C LEU A 125 -1.65 11.36 1.76
N HIS A 126 -0.72 12.15 1.21
CA HIS A 126 0.17 13.07 1.94
C HIS A 126 1.08 12.40 2.99
N ASN A 127 1.35 11.09 2.87
CA ASN A 127 2.33 10.40 3.69
C ASN A 127 3.70 10.38 2.99
N ASN A 128 4.36 11.54 2.96
CA ASN A 128 5.60 11.75 2.20
C ASN A 128 6.75 10.83 2.66
N LEU A 129 6.74 10.43 3.93
CA LEU A 129 7.79 9.60 4.48
C LEU A 129 7.71 8.18 3.92
N GLU A 130 6.60 7.49 4.20
CA GLU A 130 6.36 6.12 3.72
C GLU A 130 6.44 6.04 2.21
N ALA A 131 5.91 7.04 1.51
CA ALA A 131 6.00 7.15 0.07
C ALA A 131 7.45 7.14 -0.44
N SER A 132 8.34 7.92 0.17
CA SER A 132 9.74 8.00 -0.25
C SER A 132 10.48 6.68 -0.06
N ILE A 133 10.21 5.98 1.05
CA ILE A 133 10.87 4.69 1.33
C ILE A 133 10.37 3.61 0.41
N PHE A 134 9.05 3.48 0.23
CA PHE A 134 8.50 2.51 -0.70
C PHE A 134 8.96 2.78 -2.13
N PHE A 135 9.10 4.05 -2.53
CA PHE A 135 9.68 4.37 -3.83
C PHE A 135 11.12 3.84 -3.97
N VAL A 136 11.98 4.12 -2.99
CA VAL A 136 13.38 3.64 -3.00
C VAL A 136 13.46 2.10 -2.96
N LEU A 137 12.63 1.45 -2.14
CA LEU A 137 12.55 -0.01 -2.05
C LEU A 137 12.06 -0.64 -3.35
N SER A 138 11.11 -0.01 -4.04
CA SER A 138 10.63 -0.46 -5.34
C SER A 138 11.73 -0.35 -6.39
N VAL A 139 12.43 0.78 -6.46
CA VAL A 139 13.58 0.97 -7.37
C VAL A 139 14.66 -0.09 -7.10
N PHE A 140 14.91 -0.43 -5.84
CA PHE A 140 15.82 -1.51 -5.50
C PHE A 140 15.35 -2.87 -6.03
N LEU A 141 14.09 -3.25 -5.82
CA LEU A 141 13.54 -4.51 -6.32
C LEU A 141 13.58 -4.57 -7.86
N PHE A 142 13.31 -3.44 -8.53
CA PHE A 142 13.51 -3.33 -9.98
C PHE A 142 14.96 -3.54 -10.37
N ALA A 143 15.91 -2.91 -9.69
CA ALA A 143 17.34 -3.08 -9.95
C ALA A 143 17.76 -4.56 -9.79
N VAL A 144 17.34 -5.23 -8.72
CA VAL A 144 17.58 -6.67 -8.50
C VAL A 144 16.97 -7.51 -9.63
N SER A 145 15.71 -7.25 -9.98
CA SER A 145 15.05 -7.95 -11.09
C SER A 145 15.81 -7.77 -12.41
N SER A 146 16.24 -6.54 -12.71
CA SER A 146 16.99 -6.23 -13.93
C SER A 146 18.37 -6.89 -13.98
N THR A 147 19.03 -7.16 -12.84
CA THR A 147 20.33 -7.85 -12.86
C THR A 147 20.25 -9.23 -13.48
N TRP A 148 19.19 -9.99 -13.23
CA TRP A 148 19.01 -11.31 -13.84
C TRP A 148 18.73 -11.27 -15.34
N VAL A 149 18.04 -10.22 -15.82
CA VAL A 149 17.86 -10.00 -17.26
C VAL A 149 19.20 -9.71 -17.92
N VAL A 150 20.05 -8.91 -17.27
CA VAL A 150 21.41 -8.62 -17.74
C VAL A 150 22.26 -9.89 -17.74
N ASP A 151 22.15 -10.76 -16.74
CA ASP A 151 22.89 -12.03 -16.68
C ASP A 151 22.43 -13.02 -17.78
N LEU A 152 21.12 -13.10 -18.03
CA LEU A 152 20.57 -13.83 -19.19
C LEU A 152 21.15 -13.31 -20.51
N TRP A 153 21.23 -12.00 -20.66
CA TRP A 153 21.79 -11.35 -21.85
C TRP A 153 23.30 -11.51 -21.97
N ASP A 154 24.03 -11.51 -20.84
CA ASP A 154 25.49 -11.69 -20.81
C ASP A 154 25.93 -13.07 -21.28
N ASN A 155 25.13 -14.10 -20.94
CA ASN A 155 25.31 -15.46 -21.44
C ASN A 155 25.15 -15.55 -22.97
N LEU A 156 24.42 -14.61 -23.59
CA LEU A 156 24.25 -14.49 -25.04
C LEU A 156 25.34 -13.61 -25.68
N ASN A 157 25.82 -12.56 -24.98
CA ASN A 157 26.87 -11.66 -25.43
C ASN A 157 27.69 -11.15 -24.23
N PRO A 158 28.95 -11.60 -24.04
CA PRO A 158 29.75 -11.22 -22.89
C PRO A 158 30.08 -9.72 -22.96
N LEU A 159 29.52 -8.98 -22.01
CA LEU A 159 29.78 -7.58 -21.76
C LEU A 159 31.12 -7.39 -21.01
N PRO A 160 31.67 -6.16 -21.02
CA PRO A 160 33.00 -5.89 -20.46
C PRO A 160 33.10 -6.13 -18.93
N PRO A 161 34.30 -6.52 -18.44
CA PRO A 161 34.56 -6.76 -17.02
C PRO A 161 34.43 -5.46 -16.22
N GLY A 162 33.54 -5.43 -15.21
CA GLY A 162 33.34 -4.27 -14.34
C GLY A 162 31.93 -4.11 -13.76
N LYS A 163 30.92 -4.78 -14.32
CA LYS A 163 29.51 -4.67 -13.91
C LYS A 163 29.26 -4.88 -12.42
N MET A 164 29.92 -5.88 -11.83
CA MET A 164 29.67 -6.28 -10.45
C MET A 164 30.09 -5.20 -9.45
N ARG A 165 31.06 -4.34 -9.81
CA ARG A 165 31.49 -3.20 -8.99
C ARG A 165 30.46 -2.08 -8.99
N LEU A 166 29.85 -1.79 -10.13
CA LEU A 166 28.80 -0.76 -10.23
C LEU A 166 27.55 -1.17 -9.45
N LEU A 167 27.13 -2.43 -9.58
CA LEU A 167 26.01 -2.98 -8.82
C LEU A 167 26.26 -2.95 -7.31
N ALA A 168 27.47 -3.34 -6.88
CA ALA A 168 27.87 -3.26 -5.48
C ALA A 168 27.83 -1.81 -4.96
N SER A 169 28.28 -0.83 -5.74
CA SER A 169 28.24 0.58 -5.34
C SER A 169 26.82 1.09 -5.14
N PHE A 170 25.88 0.66 -5.98
CA PHE A 170 24.46 1.00 -5.84
C PHE A 170 23.86 0.40 -4.56
N PHE A 171 24.16 -0.86 -4.24
CA PHE A 171 23.70 -1.48 -3.00
C PHE A 171 24.29 -0.83 -1.74
N VAL A 172 25.53 -0.33 -1.79
CA VAL A 172 26.13 0.42 -0.68
C VAL A 172 25.36 1.72 -0.42
N THR A 173 25.02 2.48 -1.46
CA THR A 173 24.22 3.71 -1.30
C THR A 173 22.85 3.41 -0.68
N LEU A 174 22.19 2.35 -1.13
CA LEU A 174 20.91 1.91 -0.58
C LEU A 174 21.04 1.46 0.88
N PHE A 175 22.11 0.74 1.22
CA PHE A 175 22.37 0.32 2.59
C PHE A 175 22.54 1.51 3.53
N ILE A 176 23.30 2.54 3.11
CA ILE A 176 23.44 3.78 3.89
C ILE A 176 22.06 4.43 4.10
N PHE A 177 21.25 4.53 3.06
CA PHE A 177 19.88 5.04 3.15
C PHE A 177 19.04 4.25 4.18
N LEU A 178 19.08 2.91 4.11
CA LEU A 178 18.34 2.03 5.03
C LEU A 178 18.79 2.15 6.48
N VAL A 179 20.09 2.34 6.72
CA VAL A 179 20.62 2.55 8.08
C VAL A 179 20.08 3.85 8.68
N PHE A 180 20.18 4.97 7.96
CA PHE A 180 19.61 6.25 8.42
C PHE A 180 18.10 6.16 8.61
N PHE A 181 17.43 5.46 7.70
CA PHE A 181 15.99 5.28 7.80
C PHE A 181 15.60 4.42 9.02
N THR A 182 16.38 3.38 9.32
CA THR A 182 16.16 2.55 10.52
C THR A 182 16.23 3.39 11.79
N PHE A 183 17.18 4.33 11.91
CA PHE A 183 17.20 5.27 13.03
C PHE A 183 15.96 6.16 13.08
N PHE A 184 15.46 6.61 11.93
CA PHE A 184 14.24 7.39 11.86
C PHE A 184 13.02 6.58 12.36
N THR A 185 12.96 5.27 12.10
CA THR A 185 11.86 4.43 12.56
C THR A 185 11.81 4.21 14.08
N LEU A 186 12.82 4.66 14.85
CA LEU A 186 12.79 4.59 16.32
C LEU A 186 11.63 5.36 16.96
N GLN A 187 11.12 6.39 16.28
CA GLN A 187 9.95 7.16 16.72
C GLN A 187 8.61 6.55 16.27
N MET A 188 8.66 5.56 15.39
CA MET A 188 7.49 4.84 14.86
C MET A 188 7.21 3.60 15.72
N ALA A 189 6.26 2.76 15.31
CA ALA A 189 5.96 1.51 16.02
C ALA A 189 7.18 0.57 16.07
N GLN A 190 7.42 -0.09 17.21
CA GLN A 190 8.54 -1.01 17.42
C GLN A 190 8.66 -2.07 16.31
N MET A 191 7.54 -2.58 15.79
CA MET A 191 7.54 -3.57 14.72
C MET A 191 8.14 -3.03 13.40
N ILE A 192 7.91 -1.75 13.11
CA ILE A 192 8.48 -1.09 11.93
C ILE A 192 10.00 -0.97 12.09
N PHE A 193 10.49 -0.65 13.30
CA PHE A 193 11.92 -0.64 13.57
C PHE A 193 12.57 -2.01 13.31
N TRP A 194 12.00 -3.08 13.86
CA TRP A 194 12.55 -4.43 13.67
C TRP A 194 12.53 -4.86 12.19
N LEU A 195 11.50 -4.47 11.44
CA LEU A 195 11.44 -4.70 10.00
C LEU A 195 12.63 -4.06 9.28
N PHE A 196 12.85 -2.75 9.48
CA PHE A 196 13.92 -2.03 8.79
C PHE A 196 15.31 -2.41 9.29
N PHE A 197 15.44 -2.77 10.56
CA PHE A 197 16.67 -3.33 11.11
C PHE A 197 17.01 -4.68 10.44
N SER A 198 16.04 -5.59 10.34
CA SER A 198 16.22 -6.88 9.66
C SER A 198 16.56 -6.70 8.18
N LEU A 199 15.89 -5.76 7.51
CA LEU A 199 16.16 -5.43 6.10
C LEU A 199 17.57 -4.83 5.92
N SER A 200 18.00 -3.95 6.83
CA SER A 200 19.35 -3.38 6.81
C SER A 200 20.40 -4.47 7.03
N LEU A 201 20.16 -5.41 7.94
CA LEU A 201 21.05 -6.54 8.19
C LEU A 201 21.13 -7.49 6.98
N ALA A 202 20.00 -7.74 6.31
CA ALA A 202 19.98 -8.47 5.04
C ALA A 202 20.83 -7.80 3.96
N MET A 203 20.72 -6.47 3.80
CA MET A 203 21.53 -5.71 2.84
C MET A 203 23.01 -5.73 3.19
N PHE A 204 23.35 -5.64 4.47
CA PHE A 204 24.73 -5.75 4.94
C PHE A 204 25.35 -7.08 4.50
N PHE A 205 24.68 -8.21 4.76
CA PHE A 205 25.19 -9.52 4.33
C PHE A 205 25.21 -9.67 2.81
N LEU A 206 24.24 -9.07 2.09
CA LEU A 206 24.22 -9.09 0.63
C LEU A 206 25.45 -8.38 0.04
N ILE A 207 25.85 -7.23 0.60
CA ILE A 207 27.06 -6.50 0.21
C ILE A 207 28.31 -7.32 0.52
N PHE A 208 28.39 -7.89 1.74
CA PHE A 208 29.51 -8.75 2.13
C PHE A 208 29.65 -9.97 1.22
N ARG A 209 28.54 -10.56 0.77
CA ARG A 209 28.53 -11.63 -0.21
C ARG A 209 29.14 -11.20 -1.54
N ILE A 210 28.74 -10.04 -2.05
CA ILE A 210 29.23 -9.54 -3.36
C ILE A 210 30.72 -9.18 -3.32
N ILE A 211 31.21 -8.64 -2.19
CA ILE A 211 32.60 -8.19 -2.07
C ILE A 211 33.54 -9.31 -1.61
N TYR A 212 33.13 -10.09 -0.61
CA TYR A 212 33.98 -11.08 0.09
C TYR A 212 33.59 -12.53 -0.18
N SER A 213 32.63 -12.80 -1.08
CA SER A 213 32.12 -14.17 -1.35
C SER A 213 31.66 -14.91 -0.10
N ALA A 214 31.02 -14.18 0.83
CA ALA A 214 30.46 -14.74 2.06
C ALA A 214 29.31 -15.74 1.78
N ASN A 215 28.99 -16.57 2.78
CA ASN A 215 27.97 -17.63 2.65
C ASN A 215 26.56 -17.05 2.37
N ASN A 216 25.88 -17.61 1.36
CA ASN A 216 24.53 -17.20 0.93
C ASN A 216 23.48 -17.32 2.05
N ILE A 217 23.65 -18.25 2.98
CA ILE A 217 22.69 -18.49 4.08
C ILE A 217 22.57 -17.27 5.01
N LEU A 218 23.66 -16.53 5.23
CA LEU A 218 23.66 -15.34 6.08
C LEU A 218 22.79 -14.22 5.51
N VAL A 219 22.56 -14.21 4.20
CA VAL A 219 21.62 -13.29 3.54
C VAL A 219 20.19 -13.80 3.71
N GLY A 220 19.95 -15.09 3.50
CA GLY A 220 18.61 -15.67 3.53
C GLY A 220 17.87 -15.50 4.87
N VAL A 221 18.55 -15.72 6.00
CA VAL A 221 17.95 -15.67 7.35
C VAL A 221 17.29 -14.32 7.69
N PRO A 222 17.99 -13.17 7.59
CA PRO A 222 17.37 -11.87 7.86
C PRO A 222 16.29 -11.49 6.84
N LEU A 223 16.36 -11.96 5.58
CA LEU A 223 15.23 -11.75 4.65
C LEU A 223 13.97 -12.53 5.05
N ILE A 224 14.10 -13.75 5.59
CA ILE A 224 12.95 -14.48 6.14
C ILE A 224 12.35 -13.71 7.32
N MET A 225 13.18 -13.18 8.22
CA MET A 225 12.67 -12.32 9.31
C MET A 225 11.95 -11.09 8.78
N THR A 226 12.51 -10.39 7.78
CA THR A 226 11.88 -9.25 7.13
C THR A 226 10.53 -9.64 6.52
N THR A 227 10.45 -10.80 5.88
CA THR A 227 9.21 -11.34 5.31
C THR A 227 8.14 -11.49 6.40
N CYS A 228 8.44 -12.21 7.48
CA CYS A 228 7.51 -12.45 8.58
C CYS A 228 7.02 -11.14 9.22
N LEU A 229 7.95 -10.21 9.48
CA LEU A 229 7.61 -8.90 10.06
C LEU A 229 6.74 -8.06 9.11
N SER A 230 6.99 -8.14 7.80
CA SER A 230 6.24 -7.38 6.80
C SER A 230 4.82 -7.91 6.63
N VAL A 231 4.64 -9.25 6.63
CA VAL A 231 3.31 -9.88 6.67
C VAL A 231 2.57 -9.45 7.94
N TYR A 232 3.23 -9.52 9.10
CA TYR A 232 2.63 -9.13 10.37
C TYR A 232 2.15 -7.67 10.35
N LEU A 233 2.98 -6.74 9.85
CA LEU A 233 2.61 -5.33 9.71
C LEU A 233 1.42 -5.13 8.76
N SER A 234 1.45 -5.76 7.59
CA SER A 234 0.38 -5.64 6.60
C SER A 234 -0.96 -6.14 7.14
N VAL A 235 -0.96 -7.32 7.78
CA VAL A 235 -2.15 -7.94 8.37
C VAL A 235 -2.65 -7.13 9.56
N SER A 236 -1.75 -6.69 10.46
CA SER A 236 -2.10 -5.89 11.63
C SER A 236 -2.74 -4.56 11.25
N LEU A 237 -2.15 -3.84 10.29
CA LEU A 237 -2.69 -2.58 9.80
C LEU A 237 -4.04 -2.78 9.09
N THR A 238 -4.22 -3.87 8.36
CA THR A 238 -5.50 -4.21 7.72
C THR A 238 -6.58 -4.48 8.76
N LEU A 239 -6.32 -5.36 9.73
CA LEU A 239 -7.24 -5.71 10.81
C LEU A 239 -7.61 -4.51 11.67
N ASN A 240 -6.62 -3.71 12.07
CA ASN A 240 -6.85 -2.53 12.90
C ASN A 240 -7.73 -1.50 12.19
N ASN A 241 -7.57 -1.34 10.87
CA ASN A 241 -8.41 -0.46 10.06
C ASN A 241 -9.83 -1.01 9.88
N LEU A 242 -9.99 -2.31 9.65
CA LEU A 242 -11.31 -2.95 9.49
C LEU A 242 -12.14 -2.89 10.78
N VAL A 243 -11.50 -3.13 11.93
CA VAL A 243 -12.19 -3.16 13.23
C VAL A 243 -12.31 -1.75 13.84
N GLY A 244 -11.51 -0.79 13.37
CA GLY A 244 -11.45 0.57 13.92
C GLY A 244 -10.89 0.63 15.35
N LYS A 245 -10.24 -0.45 15.81
CA LYS A 245 -9.57 -0.58 17.11
C LYS A 245 -8.27 -1.35 16.93
N GLN A 246 -7.33 -1.15 17.84
CA GLN A 246 -6.08 -1.92 17.85
C GLN A 246 -6.35 -3.35 18.30
N VAL A 247 -6.38 -4.28 17.35
CA VAL A 247 -6.51 -5.73 17.57
C VAL A 247 -5.14 -6.36 17.72
N LEU A 248 -4.24 -6.06 16.78
CA LEU A 248 -2.85 -6.54 16.81
C LEU A 248 -1.91 -5.41 17.22
N PRO A 249 -1.07 -5.64 18.25
CA PRO A 249 -0.17 -4.62 18.75
C PRO A 249 0.98 -4.39 17.77
N LEU A 250 1.17 -3.14 17.34
CA LEU A 250 2.31 -2.71 16.54
C LEU A 250 3.53 -2.33 17.43
N GLY A 251 3.30 -2.27 18.75
CA GLY A 251 4.28 -1.84 19.74
C GLY A 251 4.36 -0.31 19.88
N ASN A 252 4.83 0.14 21.05
CA ASN A 252 5.08 1.56 21.31
C ASN A 252 6.39 2.01 20.61
N PRO A 253 6.56 3.32 20.38
CA PRO A 253 7.85 3.85 19.95
C PRO A 253 8.97 3.51 20.93
N LEU A 254 10.11 3.09 20.40
CA LEU A 254 11.28 2.74 21.21
C LEU A 254 11.96 3.97 21.80
N TYR A 255 11.94 5.08 21.06
CA TYR A 255 12.53 6.35 21.51
C TYR A 255 11.58 7.51 21.21
N ASN A 256 11.22 8.27 22.24
CA ASN A 256 10.40 9.46 22.10
C ASN A 256 11.29 10.71 22.13
N TRP A 257 11.48 11.34 20.97
CA TRP A 257 12.29 12.56 20.82
C TRP A 257 11.69 13.78 21.54
N SER A 258 10.45 13.73 22.03
CA SER A 258 9.89 14.82 22.86
C SER A 258 10.65 15.01 24.18
N ASN A 259 11.41 14.01 24.62
CA ASN A 259 12.27 14.11 25.79
C ASN A 259 13.66 14.67 25.46
N PHE A 260 13.95 14.85 24.17
CA PHE A 260 15.18 15.48 23.69
C PHE A 260 14.99 17.00 23.73
N ASN A 261 14.90 17.54 24.95
CA ASN A 261 15.07 18.97 25.21
C ASN A 261 16.54 19.30 24.98
N LEU A 262 16.90 19.51 23.71
CA LEU A 262 18.06 20.29 23.37
C LEU A 262 17.76 21.71 23.86
N HIS A 263 18.31 22.06 25.02
CA HIS A 263 18.57 23.46 25.39
C HIS A 263 19.54 24.03 24.35
N LEU A 264 19.03 24.33 23.16
CA LEU A 264 19.68 25.25 22.23
C LEU A 264 19.41 26.65 22.78
N THR A 265 20.10 26.98 23.86
CA THR A 265 20.40 28.36 24.18
C THR A 265 21.34 28.85 23.08
N ASN A 266 20.79 29.62 22.15
CA ASN A 266 21.49 30.67 21.41
C ASN A 266 20.52 31.83 21.27
#